data_AF-A0A1F4Q3U3-F1
#
_entry.id   AF-A0A1F4Q3U3-F1
#
_cell.length_a   1.000
_cell.length_b   1.000
_cell.length_c   1.000
_cell.angle_alpha   90.00
_cell.angle_beta   90.00
_cell.angle_gamma   90.00
#
_symmetry.space_group_name_H-M   'P 1'
#
loop_
_entity.id
_entity.type
_entity.pdbx_description
1 polymer ?
#
loop_
_entity_poly.entity_id
_entity_poly.type
_entity_poly.pdbx_seq_one_letter_code
_entity_poly.pdbx_strand_id
1 'polypeptide(L)'
;MEVRSDGTFGNLVACMRCKEIYRVEPDEAPVPSGGHPRGFGVSYAVNGGWDVSSIMEYLFDNVGPVNPVADGFVCQPDEYHTDFPTITVNEQARTVRFGLFGNYLEREAGAIINQVVSEFGSKFQLDLHPLVFERWEYRDETKGFALVERRPLGTLLRERITRQARA
;
A
#
# COMPACT_ATOMS: atom_id res chain seq x y z
N MET A 1 20.10 -15.80 7.66
CA MET A 1 19.27 -15.79 6.44
C MET A 1 18.46 -14.51 6.51
N GLU A 2 19.00 -13.44 5.92
CA GLU A 2 18.34 -12.12 5.92
C GLU A 2 17.15 -12.18 4.97
N VAL A 3 15.95 -12.00 5.52
CA VAL A 3 14.75 -11.80 4.72
C VAL A 3 14.86 -10.40 4.13
N ARG A 4 15.31 -10.31 2.88
CA ARG A 4 15.13 -9.12 2.06
C ARG A 4 13.63 -9.01 1.82
N SER A 5 13.00 -7.97 2.37
CA SER A 5 11.61 -7.66 2.10
C SER A 5 11.56 -6.63 0.97
N ASP A 6 11.38 -7.10 -0.25
CA ASP A 6 11.53 -6.35 -1.50
C ASP A 6 10.24 -5.57 -1.83
N GLY A 7 9.64 -4.95 -0.82
CA GLY A 7 8.20 -4.64 -0.81
C GLY A 7 7.80 -3.69 -1.94
N THR A 8 7.31 -4.11 -3.10
CA THR A 8 6.68 -5.38 -3.41
C THR A 8 6.77 -5.54 -4.94
N PHE A 9 7.60 -6.46 -5.42
CA PHE A 9 7.65 -7.02 -6.78
C PHE A 9 7.31 -6.09 -7.97
N GLY A 10 8.36 -5.59 -8.61
CA GLY A 10 8.29 -4.79 -9.83
C GLY A 10 8.73 -3.38 -9.52
N ASN A 11 9.91 -2.99 -9.99
CA ASN A 11 10.61 -1.73 -9.67
C ASN A 11 9.86 -0.46 -10.11
N LEU A 12 8.56 -0.51 -10.38
CA LEU A 12 7.79 0.53 -11.04
C LEU A 12 6.43 0.72 -10.35
N VAL A 13 6.08 1.97 -10.07
CA VAL A 13 4.76 2.37 -9.53
C VAL A 13 4.18 3.48 -10.38
N ALA A 14 2.88 3.41 -10.67
CA ALA A 14 2.20 4.50 -11.35
C ALA A 14 1.79 5.60 -10.36
N CYS A 15 1.90 6.87 -10.76
CA CYS A 15 1.23 7.96 -10.04
C CYS A 15 -0.27 7.91 -10.33
N MET A 16 -1.08 7.94 -9.29
CA MET A 16 -2.53 7.78 -9.38
C MET A 16 -3.24 9.02 -9.95
N ARG A 17 -2.53 10.14 -10.10
CA ARG A 17 -3.05 11.37 -10.72
C ARG A 17 -2.57 11.60 -12.15
N CYS A 18 -1.26 11.62 -12.37
CA CYS A 18 -0.69 11.89 -13.71
C CYS A 18 -0.44 10.63 -14.55
N LYS A 19 -0.62 9.43 -13.96
CA LYS A 19 -0.46 8.12 -14.61
C LYS A 19 0.95 7.84 -15.16
N GLU A 20 1.93 8.69 -14.85
CA GLU A 20 3.34 8.41 -15.12
C GLU A 20 3.84 7.25 -14.25
N ILE A 21 4.76 6.46 -14.81
CA ILE A 21 5.37 5.31 -14.15
C ILE A 21 6.73 5.73 -13.59
N TYR A 22 6.94 5.49 -12.30
CA TYR A 22 8.11 5.89 -11.53
C TYR A 22 8.85 4.69 -11.00
N ARG A 23 10.18 4.76 -10.95
CA ARG A 23 10.99 3.69 -10.34
C ARG A 23 10.84 3.68 -8.81
N VAL A 24 10.87 2.53 -8.16
CA VAL A 24 10.93 2.46 -6.69
C VAL A 24 12.30 1.99 -6.24
N GLU A 25 12.91 2.72 -5.30
CA GLU A 25 14.17 2.34 -4.67
C GLU A 25 13.98 2.06 -3.17
N PRO A 26 14.42 0.90 -2.66
CA PRO A 26 14.19 0.49 -1.28
C PRO A 26 15.13 1.17 -0.27
N ASP A 27 16.14 1.91 -0.72
CA ASP A 27 17.16 2.50 0.14
C ASP A 27 16.69 3.80 0.79
N GLU A 28 16.93 3.92 2.10
CA GLU A 28 16.66 5.13 2.89
C GLU A 28 17.63 6.25 2.46
N ALA A 29 17.09 7.29 1.84
CA ALA A 29 17.83 8.51 1.49
C ALA A 29 17.29 9.72 2.29
N PRO A 30 18.14 10.70 2.64
CA PRO A 30 17.71 11.88 3.40
C PRO A 30 16.58 12.65 2.68
N VAL A 31 15.59 13.11 3.44
CA VAL A 31 14.37 13.82 2.98
C VAL A 31 14.74 15.06 2.14
N PRO A 32 14.27 15.20 0.88
CA PRO A 32 14.47 16.42 0.12
C PRO A 32 13.46 17.49 0.54
N SER A 33 13.89 18.74 0.48
CA SER A 33 13.11 19.91 0.86
C SER A 33 12.17 20.35 -0.27
N GLY A 34 10.88 20.00 -0.17
CA GLY A 34 9.74 20.71 -0.78
C GLY A 34 9.26 20.25 -2.17
N GLY A 35 7.94 20.31 -2.38
CA GLY A 35 7.30 20.32 -3.71
C GLY A 35 7.18 19.01 -4.50
N HIS A 36 7.92 17.96 -4.16
CA HIS A 36 7.94 16.71 -4.93
C HIS A 36 6.77 15.76 -4.61
N PRO A 37 6.35 14.92 -5.58
CA PRO A 37 5.38 13.84 -5.35
C PRO A 37 5.74 12.93 -4.19
N ARG A 38 4.72 12.41 -3.52
CA ARG A 38 4.82 11.52 -2.36
C ARG A 38 4.09 10.21 -2.59
N GLY A 39 4.62 9.14 -2.03
CA GLY A 39 3.92 7.87 -1.95
C GLY A 39 3.52 7.57 -0.51
N PHE A 40 2.37 6.94 -0.33
CA PHE A 40 1.89 6.44 0.94
C PHE A 40 1.45 5.00 0.76
N GLY A 41 1.93 4.11 1.63
CA GLY A 41 1.58 2.70 1.62
C GLY A 41 1.12 2.26 3.00
N VAL A 42 0.05 1.45 3.05
CA VAL A 42 -0.33 0.76 4.28
C VAL A 42 -0.51 -0.72 3.99
N SER A 43 0.18 -1.54 4.78
CA SER A 43 0.09 -3.00 4.72
C SER A 43 -0.76 -3.54 5.86
N TYR A 44 -1.64 -4.48 5.54
CA TYR A 44 -2.55 -5.14 6.47
C TYR A 44 -2.31 -6.65 6.48
N ALA A 45 -2.38 -7.27 7.66
CA ALA A 45 -2.51 -8.72 7.79
C ALA A 45 -3.96 -9.14 7.56
N VAL A 46 -4.15 -10.28 6.91
CA VAL A 46 -5.46 -10.88 6.68
C VAL A 46 -5.67 -12.08 7.60
N ASN A 47 -6.57 -11.93 8.57
CA ASN A 47 -7.00 -13.02 9.44
C ASN A 47 -8.20 -13.77 8.84
N GLY A 48 -8.29 -15.08 9.14
CA GLY A 48 -9.43 -15.91 8.72
C GLY A 48 -9.31 -16.50 7.31
N GLY A 49 -10.42 -17.03 6.79
CA GLY A 49 -10.48 -17.52 5.42
C GLY A 49 -10.45 -16.36 4.43
N TRP A 50 -9.71 -16.51 3.33
CA TRP A 50 -9.76 -15.57 2.21
C TRP A 50 -9.66 -16.35 0.89
N ASP A 51 -10.37 -15.90 -0.11
CA ASP A 51 -10.31 -16.45 -1.46
C ASP A 51 -9.55 -15.48 -2.36
N VAL A 52 -8.25 -15.75 -2.51
CA VAL A 52 -7.32 -14.93 -3.30
C VAL A 52 -7.71 -14.91 -4.78
N SER A 53 -8.30 -15.99 -5.29
CA SER A 53 -8.73 -16.08 -6.69
C SER A 53 -9.93 -15.16 -6.93
N SER A 54 -10.93 -15.21 -6.05
CA SER A 54 -12.08 -14.28 -6.12
C SER A 54 -11.67 -12.80 -6.00
N ILE A 55 -10.65 -12.50 -5.18
CA ILE A 55 -10.10 -11.14 -5.08
C ILE A 55 -9.44 -10.73 -6.41
N MET A 56 -8.61 -11.61 -6.98
CA MET A 56 -7.93 -11.36 -8.24
C MET A 56 -8.91 -11.08 -9.39
N GLU A 57 -9.91 -11.95 -9.56
CA GLU A 57 -10.94 -11.83 -10.60
C GLU A 57 -11.70 -10.51 -10.46
N TYR A 58 -12.15 -10.18 -9.25
CA TYR A 58 -12.84 -8.92 -9.00
C TYR A 58 -12.00 -7.70 -9.38
N LEU A 59 -10.72 -7.68 -8.99
CA LEU A 59 -9.83 -6.55 -9.28
C LEU A 59 -9.56 -6.41 -10.77
N PHE A 60 -9.38 -7.52 -11.48
CA PHE A 60 -9.21 -7.53 -12.93
C PHE A 60 -10.46 -6.99 -13.64
N ASP A 61 -11.65 -7.43 -13.24
CA ASP A 61 -12.91 -7.06 -13.91
C ASP A 61 -13.34 -5.61 -13.60
N ASN A 62 -12.96 -5.05 -12.44
CA ASN A 62 -13.55 -3.82 -11.93
C ASN A 62 -12.56 -2.68 -11.67
N VAL A 63 -11.26 -2.93 -11.56
CA VAL A 63 -10.30 -1.91 -11.13
C VAL A 63 -9.20 -1.68 -12.17
N GLY A 64 -8.61 -2.74 -12.69
CA GLY A 64 -7.56 -2.61 -13.69
C GLY A 64 -6.66 -3.85 -13.82
N PRO A 65 -5.56 -3.74 -14.57
CA PRO A 65 -4.68 -4.86 -14.85
C PRO A 65 -4.08 -5.47 -13.58
N VAL A 66 -4.17 -6.81 -13.50
CA VAL A 66 -3.56 -7.61 -12.44
C VAL A 66 -2.34 -8.34 -12.98
N ASN A 67 -1.19 -8.13 -12.35
CA ASN A 67 0.08 -8.73 -12.73
C ASN A 67 0.54 -9.71 -11.65
N PRO A 68 0.85 -10.97 -12.01
CA PRO A 68 1.36 -11.93 -11.05
C PRO A 68 2.77 -11.55 -10.58
N VAL A 69 3.05 -11.85 -9.31
CA VAL A 69 4.37 -11.68 -8.68
C VAL A 69 4.71 -12.92 -7.86
N ALA A 70 5.95 -13.07 -7.38
CA ALA A 70 6.42 -14.37 -6.88
C ALA A 70 5.55 -14.97 -5.76
N ASP A 71 4.98 -14.12 -4.89
CA ASP A 71 4.18 -14.55 -3.74
C ASP A 71 2.72 -14.07 -3.80
N GLY A 72 2.22 -13.66 -4.98
CA GLY A 72 0.86 -13.17 -5.14
C GLY A 72 0.66 -12.33 -6.40
N PHE A 73 0.08 -11.14 -6.28
CA PHE A 73 -0.16 -10.26 -7.43
C PHE A 73 -0.23 -8.77 -7.07
N VAL A 74 -0.13 -7.93 -8.08
CA VAL A 74 -0.33 -6.48 -8.00
C VAL A 74 -1.43 -6.06 -8.96
N CYS A 75 -2.46 -5.39 -8.46
CA CYS A 75 -3.47 -4.71 -9.26
C CYS A 75 -3.12 -3.22 -9.38
N GLN A 76 -2.97 -2.74 -10.61
CA GLN A 76 -2.81 -1.31 -10.89
C GLN A 76 -4.16 -0.74 -11.36
N PRO A 77 -4.65 0.36 -10.78
CA PRO A 77 -5.89 0.98 -11.22
C PRO A 77 -5.77 1.53 -12.64
N ASP A 78 -6.82 1.37 -13.44
CA ASP A 78 -6.88 1.86 -14.81
C ASP A 78 -7.02 3.40 -14.89
N GLU A 79 -7.30 3.92 -16.09
CA GLU A 79 -7.50 5.35 -16.34
C GLU A 79 -8.78 5.91 -15.73
N TYR A 80 -9.81 5.08 -15.51
CA TYR A 80 -11.11 5.48 -14.97
C TYR A 80 -11.09 5.57 -13.44
N HIS A 81 -10.18 4.84 -12.80
CA HIS A 81 -10.00 4.82 -11.34
C HIS A 81 -8.88 5.78 -10.91
N THR A 82 -9.21 7.08 -10.89
CA THR A 82 -8.34 8.11 -10.30
C THR A 82 -8.42 8.06 -8.78
N ASP A 83 -7.31 8.33 -8.08
CA ASP A 83 -7.23 8.30 -6.62
C ASP A 83 -7.57 6.93 -5.99
N PHE A 84 -7.44 5.83 -6.73
CA PHE A 84 -7.54 4.47 -6.19
C PHE A 84 -6.14 3.93 -5.88
N PRO A 85 -5.90 3.21 -4.77
CA PRO A 85 -4.58 2.66 -4.47
C PRO A 85 -4.20 1.51 -5.39
N THR A 86 -2.92 1.40 -5.72
CA THR A 86 -2.34 0.13 -6.15
C THR A 86 -2.51 -0.89 -5.04
N ILE A 87 -3.12 -2.03 -5.35
CA ILE A 87 -3.34 -3.11 -4.39
C ILE A 87 -2.33 -4.21 -4.65
N THR A 88 -1.54 -4.55 -3.64
CA THR A 88 -0.62 -5.69 -3.70
C THR A 88 -1.06 -6.75 -2.72
N VAL A 89 -1.29 -7.97 -3.20
CA VAL A 89 -1.65 -9.13 -2.39
C VAL A 89 -0.45 -10.05 -2.32
N ASN A 90 -0.04 -10.40 -1.11
CA ASN A 90 0.93 -11.47 -0.85
C ASN A 90 0.20 -12.64 -0.18
N GLU A 91 0.00 -13.70 -0.95
CA GLU A 91 -0.73 -14.89 -0.53
C GLU A 91 0.00 -15.64 0.58
N GLN A 92 1.33 -15.80 0.42
CA GLN A 92 2.15 -16.56 1.36
C GLN A 92 2.24 -15.89 2.73
N ALA A 93 2.49 -14.58 2.76
CA ALA A 93 2.57 -13.77 3.97
C ALA A 93 1.19 -13.38 4.51
N ARG A 94 0.12 -13.63 3.74
CA ARG A 94 -1.25 -13.24 4.04
C ARG A 94 -1.40 -11.74 4.33
N THR A 95 -0.87 -10.93 3.43
CA THR A 95 -0.94 -9.47 3.55
C THR A 95 -1.53 -8.82 2.31
N VAL A 96 -2.17 -7.67 2.52
CA VAL A 96 -2.61 -6.77 1.45
C VAL A 96 -2.06 -5.39 1.71
N ARG A 97 -1.42 -4.81 0.70
CA ARG A 97 -0.87 -3.45 0.74
C ARG A 97 -1.66 -2.55 -0.18
N PHE A 98 -1.99 -1.37 0.31
CA PHE A 98 -2.66 -0.30 -0.44
C PHE A 98 -1.68 0.85 -0.59
N GLY A 99 -1.21 1.08 -1.81
CA GLY A 99 -0.21 2.10 -2.14
C GLY A 99 -0.76 3.22 -3.02
N LEU A 100 -0.71 4.45 -2.55
CA LEU A 100 -1.02 5.66 -3.32
C LEU A 100 0.26 6.42 -3.62
N PHE A 101 0.60 6.59 -4.88
CA PHE A 101 1.73 7.41 -5.33
C PHE A 101 1.20 8.63 -6.07
N GLY A 102 1.68 9.83 -5.73
CA GLY A 102 1.29 11.08 -6.37
C GLY A 102 1.42 12.31 -5.48
N ASN A 103 0.80 13.43 -5.85
CA ASN A 103 0.89 14.66 -5.05
C ASN A 103 -0.18 14.71 -3.94
N TYR A 104 -0.25 13.67 -3.10
CA TYR A 104 -1.23 13.60 -1.99
C TYR A 104 -0.68 14.22 -0.71
N LEU A 105 -1.56 14.85 0.06
CA LEU A 105 -1.29 15.10 1.48
C LEU A 105 -1.48 13.80 2.28
N GLU A 106 -0.72 13.59 3.35
CA GLU A 106 -0.83 12.37 4.17
C GLU A 106 -2.26 12.12 4.68
N ARG A 107 -2.95 13.18 5.13
CA ARG A 107 -4.34 13.10 5.59
C ARG A 107 -5.31 12.67 4.48
N GLU A 108 -5.07 13.15 3.26
CA GLU A 108 -5.87 12.82 2.08
C GLU A 108 -5.62 11.37 1.66
N ALA A 109 -4.36 10.97 1.53
CA ALA A 109 -3.97 9.59 1.23
C ALA A 109 -4.53 8.61 2.27
N GLY A 110 -4.46 8.96 3.55
CA GLY A 110 -5.03 8.15 4.63
C GLY A 110 -6.55 8.01 4.54
N ALA A 111 -7.28 9.06 4.15
CA ALA A 111 -8.73 8.99 3.97
C ALA A 111 -9.11 8.05 2.81
N ILE A 112 -8.43 8.18 1.67
CA ILE A 112 -8.62 7.33 0.49
C ILE A 112 -8.32 5.87 0.83
N ILE A 113 -7.15 5.58 1.40
CA ILE A 113 -6.75 4.21 1.77
C ILE A 113 -7.75 3.60 2.75
N ASN A 114 -8.18 4.34 3.78
CA ASN A 114 -9.15 3.83 4.75
C ASN A 114 -10.51 3.51 4.12
N GLN A 115 -10.98 4.34 3.18
CA GLN A 115 -12.21 4.06 2.45
C GLN A 115 -12.09 2.76 1.65
N VAL A 116 -11.03 2.64 0.85
CA VAL A 116 -10.83 1.46 -0.01
C VAL A 116 -10.60 0.20 0.81
N VAL A 117 -9.84 0.27 1.90
CA VAL A 117 -9.64 -0.85 2.85
C VAL A 117 -10.97 -1.31 3.44
N SER A 118 -11.84 -0.37 3.82
CA SER A 118 -13.16 -0.68 4.38
C SER A 118 -14.06 -1.38 3.35
N GLU A 119 -14.12 -0.85 2.13
CA GLU A 119 -14.91 -1.43 1.03
C GLU A 119 -14.38 -2.82 0.65
N PHE A 120 -13.06 -2.95 0.51
CA PHE A 120 -12.38 -4.20 0.20
C PHE A 120 -12.62 -5.26 1.28
N GLY A 121 -12.41 -4.91 2.56
CA GLY A 121 -12.65 -5.80 3.68
C GLY A 121 -14.11 -6.26 3.77
N SER A 122 -15.06 -5.35 3.54
CA SER A 122 -16.50 -5.69 3.52
C SER A 122 -16.86 -6.61 2.35
N LYS A 123 -16.37 -6.32 1.15
CA LYS A 123 -16.66 -7.08 -0.08
C LYS A 123 -16.23 -8.55 0.04
N PHE A 124 -15.06 -8.78 0.60
CA PHE A 124 -14.45 -10.11 0.70
C PHE A 124 -14.55 -10.74 2.09
N GLN A 125 -15.28 -10.10 3.01
CA GLN A 125 -15.45 -10.54 4.40
C GLN A 125 -14.10 -10.77 5.12
N LEU A 126 -13.13 -9.89 4.88
CA LEU A 126 -11.79 -9.98 5.44
C LEU A 126 -11.66 -9.21 6.74
N ASP A 127 -10.96 -9.81 7.70
CA ASP A 127 -10.50 -9.13 8.90
C ASP A 127 -9.08 -8.58 8.69
N LEU A 128 -9.01 -7.27 8.41
CA LEU A 128 -7.78 -6.56 8.03
C LEU A 128 -7.16 -5.84 9.23
N HIS A 129 -5.96 -6.24 9.64
CA HIS A 129 -5.23 -5.62 10.75
C HIS A 129 -4.04 -4.80 10.24
N PRO A 130 -3.96 -3.49 10.53
CA PRO A 130 -2.86 -2.67 10.05
C PRO A 130 -1.53 -3.14 10.65
N LEU A 131 -0.52 -3.28 9.79
CA LEU A 131 0.82 -3.73 10.17
C LEU A 131 1.82 -2.58 10.11
N VAL A 132 1.95 -1.97 8.93
CA VAL A 132 3.05 -1.06 8.60
C VAL A 132 2.51 0.10 7.76
N PHE A 133 3.00 1.29 8.08
CA PHE A 133 2.89 2.49 7.26
C PHE A 133 4.22 2.76 6.57
N GLU A 134 4.14 3.17 5.32
CA GLU A 134 5.28 3.54 4.48
C GLU A 134 5.03 4.93 3.87
N ARG A 135 6.04 5.80 3.95
CA ARG A 135 6.09 7.05 3.20
C ARG A 135 7.23 7.00 2.21
N TRP A 136 6.93 7.43 0.99
CA TRP A 136 7.86 7.50 -0.12
C TRP A 136 7.95 8.94 -0.63
N GLU A 137 9.11 9.33 -1.12
CA GLU A 137 9.33 10.65 -1.69
C GLU A 137 9.98 10.52 -3.06
N TYR A 138 9.46 11.29 -4.01
CA TYR A 138 10.01 11.34 -5.35
C TYR A 138 11.40 11.98 -5.37
N ARG A 139 12.28 11.42 -6.20
CA ARG A 139 13.67 11.80 -6.40
C ARG A 139 13.89 12.05 -7.89
N ASP A 140 14.29 13.28 -8.22
CA ASP A 140 14.61 13.65 -9.60
C ASP A 140 15.77 12.83 -10.19
N GLU A 141 16.80 12.55 -9.37
CA GLU A 141 18.02 11.84 -9.78
C GLU A 141 17.72 10.44 -10.32
N THR A 142 16.74 9.76 -9.74
CA THR A 142 16.36 8.38 -10.09
C THR A 142 15.05 8.31 -10.85
N LYS A 143 14.39 9.46 -11.07
CA LYS A 143 13.03 9.58 -11.60
C LYS A 143 12.09 8.58 -10.94
N GLY A 144 12.12 8.55 -9.61
CA GLY A 144 11.55 7.46 -8.83
C GLY A 144 11.18 7.84 -7.41
N PHE A 145 10.45 6.98 -6.73
CA PHE A 145 10.11 7.09 -5.32
C PHE A 145 11.10 6.29 -4.46
N ALA A 146 11.69 6.95 -3.46
CA ALA A 146 12.51 6.31 -2.45
C ALA A 146 11.73 6.20 -1.13
N LEU A 147 11.89 5.09 -0.41
CA LEU A 147 11.30 4.91 0.92
C LEU A 147 12.00 5.85 1.90
N VAL A 148 11.24 6.68 2.62
CA VAL A 148 11.79 7.65 3.58
C VAL A 148 11.27 7.45 4.99
N GLU A 149 10.20 6.69 5.16
CA GLU A 149 9.67 6.34 6.47
C GLU A 149 9.02 4.97 6.37
N ARG A 150 9.39 4.07 7.30
CA ARG A 150 8.69 2.82 7.51
C ARG A 150 8.48 2.63 9.00
N ARG A 151 7.21 2.63 9.44
CA ARG A 151 6.88 2.46 10.86
C ARG A 151 5.79 1.42 11.05
N PRO A 152 5.91 0.56 12.07
CA PRO A 152 4.81 -0.30 12.46
C PRO A 152 3.64 0.57 12.94
N LEU A 153 2.44 0.29 12.45
CA LEU A 153 1.24 0.99 12.93
C LEU A 153 0.76 0.45 14.27
N GLY A 154 1.26 -0.73 14.67
CA GLY A 154 0.81 -1.45 15.85
C GLY A 154 -0.67 -1.85 15.72
N THR A 155 -1.08 -2.88 16.45
CA THR A 155 -2.51 -3.05 16.70
C THR A 155 -2.95 -1.86 17.57
N LEU A 156 -3.51 -0.80 16.96
CA LEU A 156 -4.05 0.39 17.62
C LEU A 156 -5.14 0.08 18.69
N LEU A 157 -5.46 -1.20 18.90
CA LEU A 157 -6.33 -1.72 19.95
C LEU A 157 -5.62 -2.00 21.29
N ARG A 158 -4.31 -2.25 21.37
CA ARG A 158 -3.68 -2.65 22.65
C ARG A 158 -3.20 -1.48 23.53
N GLU A 159 -2.77 -0.36 22.96
CA GLU A 159 -2.24 0.75 23.78
C GLU A 159 -3.32 1.65 24.39
N ARG A 160 -4.53 1.67 23.82
CA ARG A 160 -5.67 2.40 24.40
C ARG A 160 -6.22 1.70 25.64
N ILE A 161 -6.25 0.37 25.63
CA ILE A 161 -6.74 -0.45 26.75
C ILE A 161 -5.78 -0.38 27.95
N THR A 162 -4.46 -0.37 27.74
CA THR A 162 -3.50 -0.21 28.84
C THR A 162 -3.45 1.20 29.42
N ARG A 163 -3.77 2.25 28.65
CA ARG A 163 -3.90 3.62 29.19
C ARG A 163 -5.20 3.85 29.96
N GLN A 164 -6.31 3.19 29.59
CA GLN A 164 -7.55 3.27 30.37
C GLN A 164 -7.57 2.37 31.60
N ALA A 165 -6.82 1.27 31.61
CA ALA A 165 -6.70 0.39 32.79
C ALA A 165 -5.72 0.91 33.86
N ARG A 166 -5.07 2.06 33.63
CA ARG A 166 -4.14 2.71 34.57
C ARG A 166 -4.55 4.16 34.93
N ALA A 167 -5.76 4.58 34.57
CA ALA A 167 -6.33 5.87 34.92
C ALA A 167 -7.41 5.71 36.00
#